data_AF-A0A431HZG0-F1
#
_entry.id   AF-A0A431HZG0-F1
#
_cell.length_a   1.000
_cell.length_b   1.000
_cell.length_c   1.000
_cell.angle_alpha   90.00
_cell.angle_beta   90.00
_cell.angle_gamma   90.00
#
_symmetry.space_group_name_H-M   'P 1'
#
loop_
_entity.id
_entity.type
_entity.pdbx_description
1 polymer ?
#
loop_
_entity_poly.entity_id
_entity_poly.type
_entity_poly.pdbx_seq_one_letter_code
_entity_poly.pdbx_strand_id
1 'polypeptide(L)'
;NHGSNMGDDTIYSGTVAAATEGFLLGIPAFAISLTSKRGAHYQTAAQVALDLVLRHQSQPFAAPMLLNVNVPDIPYAELKGIEITRLGRRHKAEGMVKAENPRGETVYWIGAAGAAQDAGPGTDFYATASGAVSLTPLQIDLTAYTQTDLVKDWLAR
;
A
#
# COMPACT_ATOMS: atom_id res chain seq x y z
N ASN A 1 6.84 0.47 -8.37
CA ASN A 1 5.80 1.42 -8.80
C ASN A 1 6.30 2.86 -8.69
N HIS A 2 5.93 3.76 -9.63
CA HIS A 2 6.16 5.21 -9.51
C HIS A 2 4.95 5.83 -8.79
N GLY A 3 5.03 5.93 -7.46
CA GLY A 3 3.93 6.38 -6.62
C GLY A 3 3.64 5.38 -5.50
N SER A 4 3.13 5.90 -4.39
CA SER A 4 2.77 5.12 -3.20
C SER A 4 1.55 4.24 -3.42
N ASN A 5 1.51 3.08 -2.76
CA ASN A 5 0.32 2.26 -2.59
C ASN A 5 0.10 2.07 -1.08
N MET A 6 -0.51 3.07 -0.44
CA MET A 6 -0.68 3.15 1.02
C MET A 6 -2.14 3.34 1.40
N GLY A 7 -2.52 2.85 2.56
CA GLY A 7 -3.91 2.84 3.03
C GLY A 7 -4.84 2.17 2.01
N ASP A 8 -5.96 2.83 1.72
CA ASP A 8 -7.01 2.32 0.83
C ASP A 8 -6.55 2.16 -0.63
N ASP A 9 -5.47 2.85 -1.05
CA ASP A 9 -4.91 2.73 -2.41
C ASP A 9 -4.48 1.28 -2.72
N THR A 10 -4.16 0.51 -1.68
CA THR A 10 -3.73 -0.89 -1.75
C THR A 10 -4.76 -1.77 -2.46
N ILE A 11 -6.06 -1.53 -2.26
CA ILE A 11 -7.15 -2.34 -2.84
C ILE A 11 -7.25 -2.15 -4.36
N TYR A 12 -6.92 -0.95 -4.85
CA TYR A 12 -7.05 -0.58 -6.26
C TYR A 12 -5.74 -0.70 -7.03
N SER A 13 -4.67 -1.12 -6.36
CA SER A 13 -3.33 -1.11 -6.91
C SER A 13 -3.06 -2.31 -7.81
N GLY A 14 -2.75 -2.05 -9.08
CA GLY A 14 -2.24 -3.09 -9.98
C GLY A 14 -0.89 -3.69 -9.54
N THR A 15 -0.05 -2.92 -8.81
CA THR A 15 1.22 -3.45 -8.28
C THR A 15 0.98 -4.44 -7.16
N VAL A 16 0.05 -4.12 -6.25
CA VAL A 16 -0.33 -5.04 -5.16
C VAL A 16 -1.05 -6.24 -5.73
N ALA A 17 -1.97 -6.05 -6.70
CA ALA A 17 -2.67 -7.14 -7.36
C ALA A 17 -1.71 -8.16 -8.00
N ALA A 18 -0.65 -7.72 -8.67
CA ALA A 18 0.35 -8.64 -9.24
C ALA A 18 1.08 -9.47 -8.17
N ALA A 19 1.42 -8.87 -7.02
CA ALA A 19 2.01 -9.61 -5.90
C ALA A 19 1.01 -10.58 -5.26
N THR A 20 -0.26 -10.18 -5.17
CA THR A 20 -1.36 -11.02 -4.69
C THR A 20 -1.48 -12.30 -5.50
N GLU A 21 -1.38 -12.26 -6.83
CA GLU A 21 -1.43 -13.47 -7.67
C GLU A 21 -0.31 -14.46 -7.33
N GLY A 22 0.92 -13.97 -7.13
CA GLY A 22 2.03 -14.82 -6.68
C GLY A 22 1.76 -15.45 -5.30
N PHE A 23 1.25 -14.65 -4.37
CA PHE A 23 0.86 -15.12 -3.04
C PHE A 23 -0.23 -16.20 -3.08
N LEU A 24 -1.26 -16.04 -3.92
CA LEU A 24 -2.34 -17.02 -4.09
C LEU A 24 -1.85 -18.34 -4.69
N LEU A 25 -0.74 -18.32 -5.44
CA LEU A 25 -0.05 -19.53 -5.92
C LEU A 25 0.88 -20.17 -4.87
N GLY A 26 0.86 -19.66 -3.63
CA GLY A 26 1.70 -20.15 -2.53
C GLY A 26 3.14 -19.63 -2.56
N ILE A 27 3.42 -18.57 -3.32
CA ILE A 27 4.76 -17.99 -3.44
C ILE A 27 4.83 -16.70 -2.60
N PRO A 28 5.79 -16.56 -1.66
CA PRO A 28 6.01 -15.28 -0.99
C PRO A 28 6.22 -14.13 -1.98
N ALA A 29 5.50 -13.02 -1.78
CA ALA A 29 5.44 -11.95 -2.77
C ALA A 29 5.57 -10.56 -2.12
N PHE A 30 6.29 -9.66 -2.80
CA PHE A 30 6.51 -8.29 -2.37
C PHE A 30 5.99 -7.31 -3.43
N ALA A 31 5.09 -6.40 -3.04
CA ALA A 31 4.67 -5.27 -3.85
C ALA A 31 5.50 -4.04 -3.47
N ILE A 32 6.31 -3.49 -4.39
CA ILE A 32 7.28 -2.43 -4.07
C ILE A 32 6.93 -1.12 -4.78
N SER A 33 6.80 -0.07 -3.98
CA SER A 33 6.36 1.27 -4.39
C SER A 33 7.35 2.33 -3.91
N LEU A 34 7.77 3.22 -4.81
CA LEU A 34 8.54 4.41 -4.43
C LEU A 34 7.53 5.54 -4.15
N THR A 35 7.53 6.10 -2.93
CA THR A 35 6.61 7.17 -2.54
C THR A 35 7.06 8.50 -3.11
N SER A 36 6.92 8.65 -4.42
CA SER A 36 7.33 9.85 -5.15
C SER A 36 6.33 10.27 -6.22
N LYS A 37 6.37 11.57 -6.53
CA LYS A 37 5.82 12.14 -7.76
C LYS A 37 6.90 12.47 -8.80
N ARG A 38 8.17 12.42 -8.41
CA ARG A 38 9.34 12.75 -9.26
C ARG A 38 10.14 11.51 -9.65
N GLY A 39 10.29 10.56 -8.74
CA GLY A 39 11.03 9.32 -8.92
C GLY A 39 12.54 9.53 -8.96
N ALA A 40 13.12 10.24 -7.98
CA ALA A 40 14.54 10.59 -8.00
C ALA A 40 15.46 9.43 -7.56
N HIS A 41 14.98 8.55 -6.68
CA HIS A 41 15.80 7.55 -5.99
C HIS A 41 15.27 6.12 -6.21
N TYR A 42 15.04 5.70 -7.46
CA TYR A 42 14.68 4.31 -7.76
C TYR A 42 15.73 3.29 -7.29
N GLN A 43 17.01 3.69 -7.28
CA GLN A 43 18.11 2.87 -6.77
C GLN A 43 17.92 2.54 -5.28
N THR A 44 17.36 3.46 -4.49
CA THR A 44 17.02 3.20 -3.09
C THR A 44 15.97 2.09 -2.99
N ALA A 45 14.89 2.16 -3.77
CA ALA A 45 13.86 1.12 -3.79
C ALA A 45 14.39 -0.23 -4.29
N ALA A 46 15.29 -0.22 -5.28
CA ALA A 46 15.94 -1.44 -5.79
C ALA A 46 16.84 -2.09 -4.73
N GLN A 47 17.59 -1.30 -3.97
CA GLN A 47 18.42 -1.82 -2.87
C GLN A 47 17.55 -2.42 -1.76
N VAL A 48 16.48 -1.74 -1.35
CA VAL A 48 15.52 -2.28 -0.37
C VAL A 48 14.91 -3.60 -0.86
N ALA A 49 14.55 -3.68 -2.14
CA ALA A 49 14.04 -4.92 -2.74
C ALA A 49 15.06 -6.07 -2.65
N LEU A 50 16.32 -5.79 -3.00
CA LEU A 50 17.40 -6.77 -2.91
C LEU A 50 17.60 -7.25 -1.47
N ASP A 51 17.63 -6.33 -0.51
CA ASP A 51 17.82 -6.67 0.91
C ASP A 51 16.70 -7.57 1.44
N LEU A 52 15.44 -7.30 1.06
CA LEU A 52 14.29 -8.12 1.44
C LEU A 52 14.35 -9.52 0.82
N VAL A 53 14.72 -9.62 -0.45
CA VAL A 53 14.87 -10.92 -1.14
C VAL A 53 16.00 -11.74 -0.52
N LEU A 54 17.18 -11.14 -0.28
CA LEU A 54 18.30 -11.81 0.36
C LEU A 54 17.95 -12.25 1.79
N ARG A 55 17.25 -11.40 2.54
CA ARG A 55 16.76 -11.75 3.88
C ARG A 55 15.84 -12.96 3.83
N HIS A 56 14.86 -12.97 2.93
CA HIS A 56 13.97 -14.12 2.74
C HIS A 56 14.72 -15.38 2.31
N GLN A 57 15.71 -15.27 1.40
CA GLN A 57 16.51 -16.41 0.97
C GLN A 57 17.31 -17.02 2.12
N SER A 58 17.87 -16.18 3.01
CA SER A 58 18.62 -16.64 4.19
C SER A 58 17.73 -17.19 5.31
N GLN A 59 16.53 -16.63 5.46
CA GLN A 59 15.57 -16.93 6.53
C GLN A 59 14.17 -16.91 5.94
N PRO A 60 13.75 -18.02 5.29
CA PRO A 60 12.45 -18.07 4.62
C PRO A 60 11.32 -18.02 5.63
N PHE A 61 10.18 -17.48 5.19
CA PHE A 61 8.95 -17.52 5.98
C PHE A 61 8.45 -18.96 6.10
N ALA A 62 7.84 -19.29 7.24
CA ALA A 62 7.23 -20.60 7.46
C ALA A 62 5.97 -20.84 6.59
N ALA A 63 5.37 -19.76 6.09
CA ALA A 63 4.21 -19.76 5.22
C ALA A 63 4.34 -18.65 4.15
N PRO A 64 3.62 -18.73 3.02
CA PRO A 64 3.56 -17.65 2.05
C PRO A 64 3.19 -16.32 2.73
N MET A 65 3.83 -15.23 2.32
CA MET A 65 3.60 -13.89 2.85
C MET A 65 3.38 -12.92 1.69
N LEU A 66 2.38 -12.05 1.81
CA LEU A 66 2.17 -10.91 0.92
C LEU A 66 2.57 -9.64 1.67
N LEU A 67 3.67 -8.99 1.26
CA LEU A 67 4.13 -7.75 1.88
C LEU A 67 4.00 -6.58 0.90
N ASN A 68 3.35 -5.51 1.37
CA ASN A 68 3.33 -4.23 0.68
C ASN A 68 4.43 -3.33 1.23
N VAL A 69 5.30 -2.86 0.34
CA VAL A 69 6.52 -2.11 0.67
C VAL A 69 6.42 -0.72 0.04
N ASN A 70 6.49 0.31 0.87
CA ASN A 70 6.56 1.70 0.42
C ASN A 70 7.89 2.32 0.87
N VAL A 71 8.69 2.76 -0.11
CA VAL A 71 10.04 3.29 0.07
C VAL A 71 10.02 4.80 -0.11
N PRO A 72 10.53 5.60 0.84
CA PRO A 72 10.65 7.05 0.68
C PRO A 72 11.64 7.41 -0.42
N ASP A 73 11.34 8.48 -1.16
CA ASP A 73 12.17 8.96 -2.27
C ASP A 73 13.36 9.80 -1.77
N ILE A 74 14.27 9.13 -1.05
CA ILE A 74 15.49 9.70 -0.47
C ILE A 74 16.68 8.76 -0.75
N PRO A 75 17.93 9.24 -0.63
CA PRO A 75 19.11 8.37 -0.72
C PRO A 75 19.07 7.22 0.30
N TYR A 76 19.55 6.04 -0.09
CA TYR A 76 19.53 4.86 0.77
C TYR A 76 20.21 5.07 2.13
N ALA A 77 21.31 5.84 2.16
CA ALA A 77 22.02 6.17 3.40
C ALA A 77 21.23 7.06 4.38
N GLU A 78 20.16 7.71 3.91
CA GLU A 78 19.29 8.57 4.72
C GLU A 78 18.05 7.82 5.24
N LEU A 79 17.82 6.58 4.80
CA LEU A 79 16.73 5.75 5.32
C LEU A 79 16.90 5.54 6.83
N LYS A 80 15.82 5.75 7.58
CA LYS A 80 15.79 5.51 9.04
C LYS A 80 15.52 4.03 9.41
N GLY A 81 15.68 3.12 8.44
CA GLY A 81 15.40 1.70 8.59
C GLY A 81 14.05 1.28 7.99
N ILE A 82 13.59 0.10 8.41
CA ILE A 82 12.34 -0.52 7.98
C ILE A 82 11.42 -0.63 9.19
N GLU A 83 10.19 -0.15 9.06
CA GLU A 83 9.15 -0.24 10.08
C GLU A 83 8.04 -1.19 9.64
N ILE A 84 7.60 -2.06 10.54
CA ILE A 84 6.39 -2.85 10.33
C ILE A 84 5.19 -1.94 10.59
N THR A 85 4.32 -1.84 9.60
CA THR A 85 3.22 -0.88 9.62
C THR A 85 1.87 -1.56 9.44
N ARG A 86 0.81 -0.87 9.86
CA ARG A 86 -0.56 -1.14 9.42
C ARG A 86 -0.95 -0.15 8.32
N LEU A 87 -1.96 -0.50 7.52
CA LEU A 87 -2.58 0.43 6.58
C LEU A 87 -3.17 1.62 7.35
N GLY A 88 -2.76 2.84 6.98
CA GLY A 88 -3.44 4.06 7.38
C GLY A 88 -4.70 4.29 6.54
N ARG A 89 -5.28 5.48 6.65
CA ARG A 89 -6.46 5.88 5.85
C ARG A 89 -6.32 7.29 5.34
N ARG A 90 -6.80 7.53 4.13
CA ARG A 90 -6.97 8.88 3.60
C ARG A 90 -8.34 9.42 3.99
N HIS A 91 -8.49 10.74 4.06
CA HIS A 91 -9.80 11.36 4.02
C HIS A 91 -10.48 10.97 2.70
N LYS A 92 -11.83 10.93 2.71
CA LYS A 92 -12.63 10.72 1.49
C LYS A 92 -12.04 11.56 0.35
N ALA A 93 -11.90 10.95 -0.83
CA ALA A 93 -11.41 11.63 -2.03
C ALA A 93 -12.15 12.96 -2.21
N GLU A 94 -11.45 13.97 -2.72
CA GLU A 94 -12.09 15.24 -3.04
C GLU A 94 -13.29 15.00 -3.98
N GLY A 95 -14.31 15.86 -3.88
CA GLY A 95 -15.49 15.75 -4.74
C GLY A 95 -15.12 15.76 -6.22
N MET A 96 -15.98 15.18 -7.07
CA MET A 96 -15.76 15.18 -8.51
C MET A 96 -15.63 16.61 -9.03
N VAL A 97 -14.59 16.86 -9.84
CA VAL A 97 -14.37 18.15 -10.47
C VAL A 97 -15.10 18.16 -11.81
N LYS A 98 -16.18 18.96 -11.89
CA LYS A 98 -16.91 19.19 -13.14
C LYS A 98 -16.08 20.11 -14.04
N ALA A 99 -15.90 19.70 -15.29
CA ALA A 99 -15.25 20.51 -16.33
C ALA A 99 -16.01 20.37 -17.66
N GLU A 100 -15.67 21.21 -18.63
CA GLU A 100 -16.10 21.05 -20.02
C GLU A 100 -14.91 20.62 -20.87
N ASN A 101 -15.13 19.66 -21.77
CA ASN A 101 -14.14 19.29 -22.76
C ASN A 101 -14.14 20.30 -23.93
N PRO A 102 -13.16 20.23 -24.86
CA PRO A 102 -13.11 21.14 -26.01
C PRO A 102 -14.31 21.07 -26.99
N ARG A 103 -15.23 20.11 -26.81
CA ARG A 103 -16.46 19.96 -27.60
C ARG A 103 -17.70 20.52 -26.87
N GLY A 104 -17.54 21.10 -25.68
CA GLY A 104 -18.62 21.63 -24.85
C GLY A 104 -19.39 20.55 -24.07
N GLU A 105 -18.88 19.33 -24.00
CA GLU A 105 -19.51 18.26 -23.23
C GLU A 105 -19.05 18.32 -21.77
N THR A 106 -20.00 18.12 -20.84
CA THR A 106 -19.68 18.02 -19.42
C THR A 106 -18.87 16.74 -19.16
N VAL A 107 -17.71 16.89 -18.52
CA VAL A 107 -16.88 15.81 -18.02
C VAL A 107 -16.67 15.92 -16.51
N TYR A 108 -16.50 14.78 -15.85
CA TYR A 108 -16.23 14.72 -14.41
C TYR A 108 -14.88 14.05 -14.17
N TRP A 109 -13.98 14.75 -13.51
CA TRP A 109 -12.72 14.20 -13.05
C TRP A 109 -12.88 13.69 -11.62
N ILE A 110 -12.38 12.47 -11.36
CA ILE A 110 -12.26 11.96 -10.00
C ILE A 110 -11.26 12.86 -9.26
N GLY A 111 -11.69 13.44 -8.14
CA GLY A 111 -10.85 14.30 -7.32
C GLY A 111 -9.64 13.53 -6.78
N ALA A 112 -8.56 14.24 -6.48
CA ALA A 112 -7.39 13.61 -5.88
C ALA A 112 -7.76 12.92 -4.55
N ALA A 113 -7.08 11.83 -4.23
CA ALA A 113 -7.23 11.19 -2.94
C ALA A 113 -6.90 12.23 -1.83
N GLY A 114 -7.79 12.35 -0.84
CA GLY A 114 -7.70 13.39 0.19
C GLY A 114 -6.43 13.30 1.04
N ALA A 115 -6.19 14.32 1.86
CA ALA A 115 -5.12 14.30 2.87
C ALA A 115 -5.26 13.07 3.80
N ALA A 116 -4.16 12.60 4.39
CA ALA A 116 -4.23 11.43 5.27
C ALA A 116 -5.08 11.71 6.52
N GLN A 117 -6.09 10.88 6.79
CA GLN A 117 -6.97 10.98 7.96
C GLN A 117 -6.43 10.19 9.15
N ASP A 118 -5.85 9.01 8.88
CA ASP A 118 -5.13 8.19 9.84
C ASP A 118 -3.71 7.96 9.32
N ALA A 119 -2.81 8.83 9.77
CA ALA A 119 -1.38 8.83 9.47
C ALA A 119 -0.54 8.99 10.75
N GLY A 120 -1.05 8.50 11.88
CA GLY A 120 -0.33 8.52 13.15
C GLY A 120 0.76 7.44 13.21
N PRO A 121 1.56 7.42 14.30
CA PRO A 121 2.58 6.40 14.52
C PRO A 121 2.07 4.97 14.27
N GLY A 122 2.89 4.16 13.59
CA GLY A 122 2.58 2.78 13.21
C GLY A 122 1.83 2.62 11.87
N THR A 123 1.40 3.71 11.23
CA THR A 123 0.84 3.67 9.87
C THR A 123 1.92 3.70 8.80
N ASP A 124 1.59 3.18 7.63
CA ASP A 124 2.40 3.29 6.41
C ASP A 124 2.71 4.75 6.01
N PHE A 125 1.72 5.63 6.11
CA PHE A 125 1.91 7.07 5.88
C PHE A 125 2.94 7.69 6.85
N TYR A 126 2.86 7.35 8.14
CA TYR A 126 3.76 7.92 9.15
C TYR A 126 5.21 7.48 8.94
N ALA A 127 5.43 6.18 8.70
CA ALA A 127 6.76 5.63 8.49
C ALA A 127 7.46 6.29 7.29
N THR A 128 6.75 6.36 6.15
CA THR A 128 7.31 6.96 4.93
C THR A 128 7.53 8.46 5.04
N ALA A 129 6.61 9.20 5.67
CA ALA A 129 6.79 10.62 5.98
C ALA A 129 7.97 10.87 6.94
N SER A 130 8.28 9.90 7.79
CA SER A 130 9.41 9.98 8.74
C SER A 130 10.75 9.57 8.13
N GLY A 131 10.78 9.12 6.87
CA GLY A 131 12.00 8.66 6.18
C GLY A 131 12.34 7.18 6.43
N ALA A 132 11.39 6.38 6.93
CA ALA A 132 11.52 4.93 7.06
C ALA A 132 10.79 4.20 5.91
N VAL A 133 11.25 3.00 5.58
CA VAL A 133 10.52 2.10 4.68
C VAL A 133 9.33 1.52 5.44
N SER A 134 8.13 1.66 4.89
CA SER A 134 6.94 0.99 5.40
C SER A 134 6.87 -0.43 4.84
N LEU A 135 6.68 -1.42 5.73
CA LEU A 135 6.49 -2.82 5.41
C LEU A 135 5.20 -3.33 6.06
N THR A 136 4.13 -3.45 5.27
CA THR A 136 2.81 -3.87 5.76
C THR A 136 2.50 -5.30 5.29
N PRO A 137 2.33 -6.28 6.19
CA PRO A 137 1.79 -7.58 5.82
C PRO A 137 0.31 -7.44 5.47
N LEU A 138 -0.09 -7.98 4.31
CA LEU A 138 -1.47 -7.93 3.82
C LEU A 138 -2.17 -9.27 3.98
N GLN A 139 -3.49 -9.20 4.19
CA GLN A 139 -4.39 -10.34 4.11
C GLN A 139 -5.29 -10.19 2.88
N ILE A 140 -5.61 -11.31 2.24
CA ILE A 140 -6.48 -11.36 1.05
C ILE A 140 -7.85 -11.95 1.37
N ASP A 141 -7.97 -12.73 2.44
CA ASP A 141 -9.27 -13.18 2.90
C ASP A 141 -10.06 -11.98 3.42
N LEU A 142 -11.07 -11.56 2.64
CA LEU A 142 -11.93 -10.43 2.96
C LEU A 142 -13.08 -10.81 3.92
N THR A 143 -13.11 -12.06 4.39
CA THR A 143 -14.09 -12.52 5.37
C THR A 143 -13.92 -11.74 6.67
N ALA A 144 -14.92 -10.96 7.05
CA ALA A 144 -14.97 -10.28 8.34
C ALA A 144 -15.31 -11.29 9.45
N TYR A 145 -14.38 -12.19 9.79
CA TYR A 145 -14.58 -13.27 10.77
C TYR A 145 -15.10 -12.77 12.12
N THR A 146 -14.67 -11.59 12.56
CA THR A 146 -15.12 -10.96 13.81
C THR A 146 -16.59 -10.51 13.78
N GLN A 147 -17.21 -10.42 12.60
CA GLN A 147 -18.61 -10.01 12.41
C GLN A 147 -19.52 -11.19 12.07
N THR A 148 -18.98 -12.40 11.90
CA THR A 148 -19.76 -13.57 11.50
C THR A 148 -20.90 -13.88 12.46
N ASP A 149 -20.65 -13.82 13.77
CA ASP A 149 -21.69 -14.11 14.77
C ASP A 149 -22.78 -13.02 14.81
N LEU A 150 -22.40 -11.76 14.59
CA LEU A 150 -23.36 -10.66 14.48
C LEU A 150 -24.34 -10.86 13.31
N VAL A 151 -23.86 -11.38 12.18
CA VAL A 151 -24.72 -11.68 11.01
C VAL A 151 -25.63 -12.87 11.30
N LYS A 152 -25.15 -13.91 11.97
CA LYS A 152 -25.97 -15.06 12.39
C LYS A 152 -27.12 -14.62 13.31
N ASP A 153 -26.80 -13.81 14.31
CA ASP A 153 -27.79 -13.31 15.27
C ASP A 153 -28.85 -12.43 14.60
N TRP A 154 -28.47 -11.67 13.55
CA TRP A 154 -29.41 -10.87 12.77
C TRP A 154 -30.38 -11.73 11.95
N LEU A 155 -29.91 -12.81 11.32
CA LEU A 155 -30.75 -13.73 10.55
C LEU A 155 -31.76 -14.52 11.40
N ALA A 156 -31.45 -14.73 12.68
CA ALA A 156 -32.31 -15.46 13.60
C ALA A 156 -33.50 -14.64 14.16
N ARG A 157 -33.62 -13.36 13.78
CA ARG A 157 -34.72 -12.46 14.18
C ARG A 157 -35.88 -12.53 13.19
#